data_AF-A0A9E4UST5-F1
#
_entry.id   AF-A0A9E4UST5-F1
#
_cell.length_a   1.000
_cell.length_b   1.000
_cell.length_c   1.000
_cell.angle_alpha   90.00
_cell.angle_beta   90.00
_cell.angle_gamma   90.00
#
_symmetry.space_group_name_H-M   'P 1'
#
loop_
_entity.id
_entity.type
_entity.pdbx_description
1 polymer ?
#
loop_
_entity_poly.entity_id
_entity_poly.type
_entity_poly.pdbx_seq_one_letter_code
_entity_poly.pdbx_strand_id
1 'polypeptide(L)' 'GLLKLPVTGGSDAHSVHGLGKFLTEFNDEVKDETEFLKALHSKQFHPVTGLRTGHLKPYGI' A
#
# COMPACT_ATOMS: atom_id res chain seq x y z
N GLY A 1 1.66 13.20 7.47
CA GLY A 1 1.63 12.28 8.62
C GLY A 1 2.31 12.88 9.85
N LEU A 2 1.51 13.22 10.86
CA LEU A 2 1.92 13.92 12.09
C LEU A 2 3.07 13.24 12.86
N LEU A 3 3.16 11.91 12.83
CA LEU A 3 4.12 11.13 13.63
C LEU A 3 5.40 10.71 12.87
N LYS A 4 5.51 11.05 11.57
CA LYS A 4 6.62 10.63 10.69
C LYS A 4 6.92 9.11 10.68
N LEU A 5 5.95 8.29 11.06
CA LEU A 5 6.05 6.83 10.97
C LEU A 5 5.67 6.37 9.56
N PRO A 6 6.33 5.35 9.01
CA PRO A 6 5.88 4.72 7.77
C PRO A 6 4.51 4.08 7.97
N VAL A 7 3.65 4.19 6.96
CA VAL A 7 2.26 3.71 7.02
C VAL A 7 1.99 2.78 5.85
N THR A 8 1.39 1.63 6.15
CA THR A 8 0.89 0.70 5.15
C THR A 8 -0.62 0.89 4.95
N GLY A 9 -1.10 0.57 3.75
CA GLY A 9 -2.53 0.45 3.46
C GLY A 9 -2.91 -1.00 3.27
N GLY A 10 -4.02 -1.43 3.87
CA GLY A 10 -4.57 -2.78 3.75
C GLY A 10 -6.09 -2.73 3.75
N SER A 11 -6.72 -3.51 2.86
CA SER A 11 -8.16 -3.46 2.65
C SER A 11 -8.99 -4.30 3.63
N ASP A 12 -8.33 -5.23 4.35
CA ASP A 12 -9.00 -6.21 5.22
C ASP A 12 -10.19 -6.90 4.53
N ALA A 13 -9.98 -7.28 3.27
CA ALA A 13 -11.05 -7.75 2.40
C ALA A 13 -11.51 -9.16 2.78
N HIS A 14 -12.78 -9.27 3.18
CA HIS A 14 -13.49 -10.54 3.41
C HIS A 14 -14.40 -10.93 2.24
N SER A 15 -14.39 -10.11 1.16
CA SER A 15 -15.10 -10.37 -0.09
C SER A 15 -14.45 -9.61 -1.24
N VAL A 16 -14.82 -9.94 -2.48
CA VAL A 16 -14.38 -9.24 -3.70
C VAL A 16 -14.67 -7.73 -3.67
N HIS A 17 -15.69 -7.31 -2.92
CA HIS A 17 -16.05 -5.90 -2.79
C HIS A 17 -14.99 -5.09 -2.02
N GLY A 18 -14.20 -5.73 -1.16
CA GLY A 18 -13.13 -5.10 -0.40
C GLY A 18 -11.80 -5.01 -1.13
N LEU A 19 -11.58 -5.83 -2.16
CA LEU A 19 -10.30 -5.90 -2.87
C LEU A 19 -9.90 -4.54 -3.46
N GLY A 20 -8.66 -4.12 -3.21
CA GLY A 20 -8.10 -2.89 -3.75
C GLY A 20 -8.70 -1.59 -3.19
N LYS A 21 -9.43 -1.66 -2.06
CA LYS A 21 -9.95 -0.46 -1.38
C LYS A 21 -8.82 0.38 -0.75
N PHE A 22 -7.88 -0.29 -0.09
CA PHE A 22 -6.64 0.28 0.42
C PHE A 22 -5.49 -0.67 0.12
N LEU A 23 -4.36 -0.11 -0.31
CA LEU A 23 -3.15 -0.86 -0.63
C LEU A 23 -1.91 -0.11 -0.14
N THR A 24 -0.79 -0.81 -0.12
CA THR A 24 0.54 -0.22 0.03
C THR A 24 1.18 -0.19 -1.34
N GLU A 25 1.57 1.00 -1.80
CA GLU A 25 2.33 1.18 -3.04
C GLU A 25 3.82 1.20 -2.70
N PHE A 26 4.61 0.39 -3.42
CA PHE A 26 6.06 0.36 -3.35
C PHE A 26 6.64 1.06 -4.58
N ASN A 27 7.79 1.72 -4.42
CA ASN A 27 8.44 2.43 -5.53
C ASN A 27 8.95 1.48 -6.62
N ASP A 28 9.40 0.29 -6.22
CA ASP A 28 9.96 -0.72 -7.11
C ASP A 28 9.01 -1.91 -7.26
N GLU A 29 9.13 -2.62 -8.39
CA GLU A 29 8.47 -3.91 -8.58
C GLU A 29 8.99 -4.92 -7.56
N VAL A 30 8.06 -5.64 -6.92
CA VAL A 30 8.36 -6.68 -5.94
C VAL A 30 7.96 -8.03 -6.55
N LYS A 31 8.94 -8.91 -6.78
CA LYS A 31 8.75 -10.18 -7.48
C LYS A 31 8.69 -11.39 -6.55
N ASP A 32 9.33 -11.27 -5.38
CA ASP A 32 9.39 -12.32 -4.38
C ASP A 32 9.39 -11.77 -2.94
N GLU A 33 9.38 -12.69 -1.97
CA GLU A 33 9.34 -12.36 -0.55
C GLU A 33 10.61 -11.61 -0.08
N THR A 34 11.77 -11.91 -0.65
CA THR A 34 13.03 -11.26 -0.25
C THR A 34 13.02 -9.79 -0.67
N GLU A 35 12.59 -9.52 -1.89
CA GLU A 35 12.39 -8.15 -2.39
C GLU A 35 11.32 -7.41 -1.59
N PHE A 36 10.22 -8.09 -1.23
CA PHE A 36 9.16 -7.51 -0.42
C PHE A 36 9.67 -7.04 0.95
N LEU A 37 10.41 -7.91 1.67
CA LEU A 37 10.99 -7.57 2.96
C LEU A 37 12.01 -6.43 2.86
N LYS A 38 12.83 -6.43 1.80
CA LYS A 38 13.76 -5.32 1.53
C LYS A 38 13.02 -4.01 1.30
N ALA A 39 11.94 -4.02 0.52
CA ALA A 39 11.11 -2.85 0.25
C ALA A 39 10.42 -2.34 1.52
N LEU A 40 9.91 -3.24 2.37
CA LEU A 40 9.36 -2.89 3.69
C LEU A 40 10.40 -2.27 4.63
N HIS A 41 11.60 -2.85 4.72
CA HIS A 41 12.66 -2.29 5.57
C HIS A 41 13.17 -0.93 5.08
N SER A 42 13.04 -0.64 3.79
CA SER A 42 13.42 0.66 3.22
C SER A 42 12.55 1.82 3.74
N LYS A 43 11.31 1.54 4.17
CA LYS A 43 10.29 2.55 4.53
C LYS A 43 9.91 3.50 3.39
N GLN A 44 10.30 3.19 2.15
CA GLN A 44 9.99 3.95 0.94
C GLN A 44 8.73 3.39 0.27
N PHE A 45 7.62 3.48 1.00
CA PHE A 45 6.30 3.06 0.53
C PHE A 45 5.25 3.99 1.15
N HIS A 46 4.05 3.98 0.59
CA HIS A 46 2.96 4.79 1.11
C HIS A 46 1.60 4.13 0.90
N PRO A 47 0.61 4.47 1.75
CA PRO A 47 -0.74 3.95 1.57
C PRO A 47 -1.40 4.64 0.38
N VAL A 48 -2.17 3.87 -0.39
CA VAL A 48 -2.98 4.33 -1.52
C VAL A 48 -4.40 3.79 -1.43
N THR A 49 -5.33 4.45 -2.12
CA THR A 49 -6.74 4.04 -2.22
C THR A 49 -7.26 4.26 -3.64
N GLY A 50 -8.43 3.68 -3.95
CA GLY A 50 -9.15 3.95 -5.20
C GLY A 50 -8.74 3.07 -6.39
N LEU A 51 -7.92 2.02 -6.19
CA LEU A 51 -7.57 1.07 -7.25
C LEU A 51 -8.82 0.43 -7.86
N ARG A 52 -9.76 0.00 -7.00
CA ARG A 52 -11.01 -0.63 -7.42
C ARG A 52 -11.88 0.25 -8.33
N THR A 53 -11.71 1.57 -8.23
CA THR A 53 -12.45 2.56 -9.05
C THR A 53 -11.62 3.09 -10.22
N GLY A 54 -10.41 2.57 -10.45
CA GLY A 54 -9.50 3.08 -11.49
C GLY A 54 -8.90 4.46 -11.19
N HIS A 55 -9.03 4.93 -9.94
CA HIS A 55 -8.59 6.26 -9.51
C HIS A 55 -7.62 6.12 -8.33
N LEU A 56 -6.48 5.49 -8.60
CA LEU A 56 -5.44 5.31 -7.60
C LEU A 56 -4.91 6.67 -7.13
N LYS A 57 -4.84 6.87 -5.83
CA LYS A 57 -4.28 8.09 -5.23
C LYS A 57 -3.64 7.80 -3.88
N PRO A 58 -2.65 8.61 -3.46
CA PRO A 58 -2.14 8.58 -2.11
C PRO A 58 -3.28 8.75 -1.09
N TYR A 59 -3.24 7.96 -0.03
CA TYR A 59 -4.11 8.19 1.12
C TYR A 59 -3.57 9.38 1.91
N GLY A 60 -4.38 10.42 2.05
CA GLY A 60 -3.98 11.65 2.75
C GLY A 60 -3.76 11.39 4.24
N ILE A 61 -2.58 11.76 4.75
CA ILE A 61 -2.16 11.64 6.16
C ILE A 61 -1.48 12.91 6.65
#